data_AF-A0A2T3AQ60-F1
#
_entry.id   AF-A0A2T3AQ60-F1
#
_cell.length_a   1.000
_cell.length_b   1.000
_cell.length_c   1.000
_cell.angle_alpha   90.00
_cell.angle_beta   90.00
_cell.angle_gamma   90.00
#
_symmetry.space_group_name_H-M   'P 1'
#
loop_
_entity.id
_entity.type
_entity.pdbx_description
1 polymer ?
#
loop_
_entity_poly.entity_id
_entity_poly.type
_entity_poly.pdbx_seq_one_letter_code
_entity_poly.pdbx_strand_id
1 'polypeptide(L)'
;MTSELDSDGWLGSNQNSLCHLDLAPRNILVNPAPDDAQVFEISAILDWDSAVFAPSFMSCAPPLWIWAWNDDEDERTADNDPPTPELRQLKHLFDNAAGSDYVYFAYEPPYRLARRLVYFAIHEIGYNEEVKKASEMLKEWADMRRSKPTRQRRI
;
A
#
# COMPACT_ATOMS: atom_id res chain seq x y z
N MET A 1 5.42 -6.75 18.24
CA MET A 1 5.04 -6.48 16.84
C MET A 1 6.23 -6.01 16.00
N THR A 2 6.78 -4.81 16.21
CA THR A 2 7.88 -4.28 15.35
C THR A 2 9.10 -5.19 15.28
N SER A 3 9.63 -5.62 16.43
CA SER A 3 10.76 -6.56 16.49
C SER A 3 10.45 -7.92 15.86
N GLU A 4 9.19 -8.33 15.86
CA GLU A 4 8.75 -9.60 15.27
C GLU A 4 8.66 -9.49 13.75
N LEU A 5 8.05 -8.42 13.24
CA LEU A 5 8.00 -8.10 11.81
C LEU A 5 9.41 -8.00 11.21
N ASP A 6 10.33 -7.37 11.93
CA ASP A 6 11.74 -7.31 11.53
C ASP A 6 12.41 -8.70 11.53
N SER A 7 12.23 -9.47 12.61
CA SER A 7 12.81 -10.81 12.73
C SER A 7 12.33 -11.80 11.65
N ASP A 8 11.09 -11.63 11.20
CA ASP A 8 10.44 -12.38 10.13
C ASP A 8 10.84 -11.87 8.72
N GLY A 9 11.63 -10.79 8.64
CA GLY A 9 12.19 -10.25 7.39
C GLY A 9 11.29 -9.27 6.63
N TRP A 10 10.17 -8.86 7.22
CA TRP A 10 9.22 -7.93 6.58
C TRP A 10 9.73 -6.49 6.52
N LEU A 11 10.68 -6.11 7.38
CA LEU A 11 11.23 -4.75 7.43
C LEU A 11 12.64 -4.64 6.84
N GLY A 12 13.55 -5.58 7.16
CA GLY A 12 14.98 -5.44 6.86
C GLY A 12 15.47 -5.85 5.47
N SER A 13 14.65 -6.51 4.64
CA SER A 13 15.09 -7.09 3.35
C SER A 13 14.85 -6.20 2.13
N ASN A 14 14.23 -5.03 2.33
CA ASN A 14 13.65 -4.25 1.24
C ASN A 14 14.58 -3.12 0.82
N GLN A 15 14.62 -2.84 -0.49
CA GLN A 15 15.21 -1.60 -0.98
C GLN A 15 14.45 -0.40 -0.42
N ASN A 16 15.14 0.73 -0.22
CA ASN A 16 14.50 1.99 0.14
C ASN A 16 14.23 2.82 -1.11
N SER A 17 13.11 3.52 -1.13
CA SER A 17 12.73 4.45 -2.20
C SER A 17 12.19 5.75 -1.62
N LEU A 18 12.13 6.79 -2.47
CA LEU A 18 11.36 7.98 -2.16
C LEU A 18 9.86 7.63 -2.30
N CYS A 19 9.13 7.69 -1.20
CA CYS A 19 7.73 7.29 -1.09
C CYS A 19 6.85 8.52 -0.95
N HIS A 20 5.85 8.70 -1.82
CA HIS A 20 4.97 9.88 -1.82
C HIS A 20 4.01 9.96 -0.62
N LEU A 21 3.60 8.80 -0.09
CA LEU A 21 2.60 8.60 0.97
C LEU A 21 1.16 9.10 0.69
N ASP A 22 0.98 10.06 -0.22
CA ASP A 22 -0.34 10.59 -0.63
C ASP A 22 -0.57 10.50 -2.16
N LEU A 23 -0.32 9.34 -2.75
CA LEU A 23 -0.51 9.16 -4.20
C LEU A 23 -1.99 8.92 -4.53
N ALA A 24 -2.71 10.02 -4.82
CA ALA A 24 -4.12 10.03 -5.20
C ALA A 24 -4.34 10.74 -6.53
N PRO A 25 -5.50 10.59 -7.21
CA PRO A 25 -5.73 11.20 -8.52
C PRO A 25 -5.57 12.72 -8.56
N ARG A 26 -5.88 13.41 -7.46
CA ARG A 26 -5.67 14.87 -7.34
C ARG A 26 -4.20 15.30 -7.48
N ASN A 27 -3.27 14.37 -7.23
CA ASN A 27 -1.83 14.59 -7.22
C ASN A 27 -1.15 14.10 -8.52
N ILE A 28 -1.94 13.68 -9.53
CA ILE A 28 -1.42 13.21 -10.83
C ILE A 28 -1.87 14.17 -11.91
N LEU A 29 -0.91 14.84 -12.57
CA LEU A 29 -1.18 15.62 -13.77
C LEU A 29 -1.07 14.73 -15.01
N VAL A 30 -2.07 14.84 -15.88
CA VAL A 30 -2.11 14.16 -17.17
C VAL A 30 -2.28 15.16 -18.30
N ASN A 31 -1.55 14.96 -19.39
CA ASN A 31 -1.69 15.72 -20.63
C ASN A 31 -2.04 14.77 -21.77
N PRO A 32 -2.79 15.21 -22.80
CA PRO A 32 -2.90 14.46 -24.03
C PRO A 32 -1.50 14.25 -24.64
N ALA A 33 -1.25 13.07 -25.20
CA ALA A 33 -0.01 12.78 -25.91
C ALA A 33 0.10 13.72 -27.13
N PRO A 34 1.31 14.19 -27.48
CA PRO A 34 1.48 15.13 -28.60
C PRO A 34 0.94 14.60 -29.93
N ASP A 35 1.01 13.28 -30.14
CA ASP A 35 0.68 12.62 -31.39
C ASP A 35 -0.73 11.99 -31.42
N ASP A 36 -1.40 11.88 -30.27
CA ASP A 36 -2.77 11.33 -30.16
C ASP A 36 -3.52 11.91 -28.96
N ALA A 37 -4.56 12.70 -29.23
CA ALA A 37 -5.38 13.33 -28.20
C ALA A 37 -6.25 12.35 -27.39
N GLN A 38 -6.34 11.08 -27.79
CA GLN A 38 -7.02 10.02 -27.02
C GLN A 38 -6.08 9.28 -26.06
N VAL A 39 -4.77 9.46 -26.19
CA VAL A 39 -3.76 8.92 -25.28
C VAL A 39 -3.40 9.99 -24.28
N PHE A 40 -3.32 9.62 -23.00
CA PHE A 40 -2.91 10.53 -21.93
C PHE A 40 -1.59 10.06 -21.34
N GLU A 41 -0.67 11.00 -21.14
CA GLU A 41 0.62 10.77 -20.48
C GLU A 41 0.63 11.46 -19.12
N ILE A 42 1.18 10.79 -18.11
CA ILE A 42 1.44 11.40 -16.80
C ILE A 42 2.55 12.43 -16.99
N SER A 43 2.23 13.70 -16.80
CA SER A 43 3.17 14.81 -17.02
C SER A 43 3.89 15.23 -15.74
N ALA A 44 3.23 15.08 -14.59
CA ALA A 44 3.84 15.33 -13.28
C ALA A 44 3.11 14.61 -12.15
N ILE A 45 3.83 14.39 -11.05
CA ILE A 45 3.28 14.02 -9.75
C ILE A 45 3.48 15.22 -8.81
N LEU A 46 2.41 15.68 -8.19
CA LEU A 46 2.37 16.87 -7.32
C LEU A 46 2.29 16.47 -5.84
N ASP A 47 2.47 17.43 -4.94
CA ASP A 47 2.18 17.28 -3.51
C ASP A 47 3.12 16.30 -2.75
N TRP A 48 4.42 16.55 -2.88
CA TRP A 48 5.48 15.75 -2.24
C TRP A 48 5.79 16.15 -0.79
N ASP A 49 4.92 16.91 -0.12
CA ASP A 49 5.19 17.43 1.23
C ASP A 49 5.24 16.33 2.31
N SER A 50 4.51 15.24 2.06
CA SER A 50 4.41 14.05 2.90
C SER A 50 5.43 12.97 2.52
N ALA A 51 6.33 13.26 1.57
CA ALA A 51 7.23 12.26 1.04
C ALA A 51 8.31 11.86 2.06
N VAL A 52 8.62 10.56 2.09
CA VAL A 52 9.63 9.98 2.99
C VAL A 52 10.59 9.06 2.25
N PHE A 53 11.82 8.96 2.74
CA PHE A 53 12.74 7.90 2.31
C PHE A 53 12.56 6.68 3.20
N ALA A 54 11.92 5.63 2.68
CA ALA A 54 11.47 4.48 3.43
C ALA A 54 11.53 3.20 2.57
N PRO A 55 11.35 2.00 3.16
CA PRO A 55 11.28 0.76 2.39
C PRO A 55 10.25 0.82 1.25
N SER A 56 10.57 0.26 0.08
CA SER A 56 9.76 0.38 -1.14
C SER A 56 8.31 -0.10 -0.98
N PHE A 57 8.04 -1.02 -0.04
CA PHE A 57 6.67 -1.45 0.26
C PHE A 57 5.77 -0.29 0.69
N MET A 58 6.34 0.82 1.18
CA MET A 58 5.62 2.06 1.53
C MET A 58 5.03 2.76 0.30
N SER A 59 5.60 2.55 -0.88
CA SER A 59 5.07 3.08 -2.15
C SER A 59 4.04 2.16 -2.81
N CYS A 60 3.82 0.97 -2.25
CA CYS A 60 2.98 -0.07 -2.87
C CYS A 60 1.60 -0.17 -2.22
N ALA A 61 1.06 0.93 -1.68
CA ALA A 61 -0.34 0.93 -1.24
C ALA A 61 -1.25 0.60 -2.45
N PRO A 62 -2.17 -0.38 -2.35
CA PRO A 62 -3.10 -0.68 -3.44
C PRO A 62 -3.91 0.58 -3.80
N PRO A 63 -3.89 1.07 -5.05
CA PRO A 63 -4.62 2.27 -5.46
C PRO A 63 -6.11 1.96 -5.64
N LEU A 64 -6.82 1.76 -4.52
CA LEU A 64 -8.23 1.37 -4.50
C LEU A 64 -9.11 2.36 -5.27
N TRP A 65 -8.75 3.64 -5.31
CA TRP A 65 -9.38 4.64 -6.15
C TRP A 65 -9.52 4.26 -7.64
N ILE A 66 -8.72 3.33 -8.17
CA ILE A 66 -8.83 2.88 -9.56
C ILE A 66 -10.06 1.97 -9.77
N TRP A 67 -10.33 1.03 -8.85
CA TRP A 67 -11.31 -0.05 -9.05
C TRP A 67 -12.34 -0.24 -7.93
N ALA A 68 -12.21 0.50 -6.83
CA ALA A 68 -13.02 0.41 -5.63
C ALA A 68 -13.19 1.77 -4.94
N TRP A 69 -13.29 2.85 -5.73
CA TRP A 69 -13.47 4.22 -5.22
C TRP A 69 -14.62 4.31 -4.22
N ASN A 70 -14.33 4.67 -2.98
CA ASN A 70 -15.28 4.94 -1.91
C ASN A 70 -14.74 6.05 -1.00
N ASP A 71 -15.59 6.67 -0.19
CA ASP A 71 -15.17 7.74 0.72
C ASP A 71 -14.31 7.24 1.90
N ASP A 72 -14.32 5.92 2.14
CA ASP A 72 -13.60 5.22 3.21
C ASP A 72 -12.62 4.19 2.63
N GLU A 73 -11.55 4.66 1.98
CA GLU A 73 -10.50 3.78 1.43
C GLU A 73 -9.79 3.04 2.57
N ASP A 74 -10.16 1.78 2.78
CA ASP A 74 -9.54 0.89 3.75
C ASP A 74 -8.69 -0.15 3.03
N GLU A 75 -7.37 -0.05 3.16
CA GLU A 75 -6.39 -0.98 2.59
C GLU A 75 -6.65 -2.45 2.96
N ARG A 76 -7.35 -2.73 4.07
CA ARG A 76 -7.77 -4.09 4.44
C ARG A 76 -8.73 -4.71 3.42
N THR A 77 -9.43 -3.88 2.64
CA THR A 77 -10.36 -4.29 1.58
C THR A 77 -9.67 -4.55 0.24
N ALA A 78 -8.35 -4.40 0.13
CA ALA A 78 -7.63 -4.54 -1.13
C ALA A 78 -7.72 -5.92 -1.79
N ASP A 79 -7.99 -6.97 -1.01
CA ASP A 79 -8.20 -8.33 -1.52
C ASP A 79 -9.65 -8.58 -1.97
N ASN A 80 -10.58 -7.65 -1.70
CA ASN A 80 -11.95 -7.81 -2.11
C ASN A 80 -12.04 -7.70 -3.64
N ASP A 81 -12.75 -8.64 -4.25
CA ASP A 81 -13.01 -8.56 -5.68
C ASP A 81 -13.81 -7.30 -6.00
N PRO A 82 -13.37 -6.49 -6.99
CA PRO A 82 -14.17 -5.39 -7.49
C PRO A 82 -15.56 -5.85 -7.94
N PRO A 83 -16.60 -5.02 -7.74
CA PRO A 83 -17.99 -5.46 -7.86
C PRO A 83 -18.34 -5.86 -9.30
N THR A 84 -17.82 -5.14 -10.30
CA THR A 84 -18.15 -5.40 -11.71
C THR A 84 -17.02 -6.12 -12.45
N PRO A 85 -17.32 -6.88 -13.51
CA PRO A 85 -16.30 -7.52 -14.36
C PRO A 85 -15.27 -6.54 -14.93
N GLU A 86 -15.70 -5.34 -15.31
CA GLU A 86 -14.84 -4.30 -15.87
C GLU A 86 -13.82 -3.81 -14.86
N LEU A 87 -14.23 -3.61 -13.60
CA LEU A 87 -13.33 -3.19 -12.52
C LEU A 87 -12.34 -4.31 -12.14
N ARG A 88 -12.76 -5.58 -12.23
CA ARG A 88 -11.84 -6.73 -12.06
C ARG A 88 -10.80 -6.78 -13.18
N GLN A 89 -11.22 -6.52 -14.42
CA GLN A 89 -10.31 -6.43 -15.55
C GLN A 89 -9.32 -5.27 -15.38
N LEU A 90 -9.78 -4.12 -14.88
CA LEU A 90 -8.94 -2.96 -14.62
C LEU A 90 -7.91 -3.24 -13.51
N LYS A 91 -8.33 -3.86 -12.40
CA LYS A 91 -7.41 -4.33 -11.35
C LYS A 91 -6.36 -5.29 -11.90
N HIS A 92 -6.78 -6.28 -12.68
CA HIS A 92 -5.87 -7.23 -13.29
C HIS A 92 -4.88 -6.57 -14.26
N LEU A 93 -5.33 -5.58 -15.05
CA LEU A 93 -4.46 -4.82 -15.94
C LEU A 93 -3.40 -4.04 -15.15
N PHE A 94 -3.82 -3.39 -14.05
CA PHE A 94 -2.92 -2.68 -13.16
C PHE A 94 -1.89 -3.63 -12.51
N ASP A 95 -2.33 -4.73 -11.91
CA ASP A 95 -1.46 -5.70 -11.22
C ASP A 95 -0.39 -6.25 -12.18
N ASN A 96 -0.76 -6.54 -13.43
CA ASN A 96 0.19 -6.99 -14.44
C ASN A 96 1.19 -5.91 -14.85
N ALA A 97 0.74 -4.64 -14.98
CA ALA A 97 1.62 -3.53 -15.35
C ALA A 97 2.56 -3.14 -14.20
N ALA A 98 2.09 -3.21 -12.95
CA ALA A 98 2.86 -2.87 -11.75
C ALA A 98 3.96 -3.91 -11.45
N GLY A 99 3.74 -5.17 -11.86
CA GLY A 99 4.71 -6.24 -11.73
C GLY A 99 4.61 -6.99 -10.39
N SER A 100 5.28 -8.15 -10.32
CA SER A 100 5.15 -9.09 -9.20
C SER A 100 5.59 -8.52 -7.86
N ASP A 101 6.62 -7.68 -7.85
CA ASP A 101 7.17 -7.12 -6.61
C ASP A 101 6.21 -6.12 -5.99
N TYR A 102 5.58 -5.27 -6.83
CA TYR A 102 4.53 -4.37 -6.39
C TYR A 102 3.36 -5.15 -5.80
N VAL A 103 2.85 -6.14 -6.53
CA VAL A 103 1.71 -6.97 -6.10
C VAL A 103 2.03 -7.68 -4.79
N TYR A 104 3.24 -8.21 -4.65
CA TYR A 104 3.69 -8.86 -3.42
C TYR A 104 3.67 -7.89 -2.23
N PHE A 105 4.23 -6.68 -2.40
CA PHE A 105 4.21 -5.66 -1.35
C PHE A 105 2.81 -5.10 -1.09
N ALA A 106 1.96 -5.00 -2.10
CA ALA A 106 0.64 -4.40 -2.00
C ALA A 106 -0.34 -5.27 -1.21
N TYR A 107 -0.41 -6.58 -1.53
CA TYR A 107 -1.51 -7.44 -1.06
C TYR A 107 -1.16 -8.34 0.12
N GLU A 108 0.11 -8.68 0.36
CA GLU A 108 0.47 -9.53 1.49
C GLU A 108 0.09 -8.84 2.83
N PRO A 109 -0.74 -9.48 3.67
CA PRO A 109 -1.25 -8.86 4.90
C PRO A 109 -0.16 -8.25 5.81
N PRO A 110 1.03 -8.87 5.99
CA PRO A 110 2.09 -8.27 6.80
C PRO A 110 2.61 -6.93 6.26
N TYR A 111 2.63 -6.70 4.95
CA TYR A 111 3.10 -5.42 4.40
C TYR A 111 2.06 -4.30 4.54
N ARG A 112 0.76 -4.62 4.48
CA ARG A 112 -0.32 -3.67 4.82
C ARG A 112 -0.20 -3.22 6.28
N LEU A 113 0.02 -4.18 7.18
CA LEU A 113 0.26 -3.88 8.59
C LEU A 113 1.55 -3.08 8.80
N ALA A 114 2.63 -3.44 8.10
CA ALA A 114 3.91 -2.74 8.17
C ALA A 114 3.80 -1.29 7.71
N ARG A 115 3.08 -1.00 6.60
CA ARG A 115 2.82 0.36 6.13
C ARG A 115 2.13 1.21 7.18
N ARG A 116 1.05 0.69 7.77
CA ARG A 116 0.32 1.37 8.85
C ARG A 116 1.24 1.64 10.05
N LEU A 117 2.09 0.68 10.43
CA LEU A 117 3.04 0.84 11.53
C LEU A 117 4.08 1.93 11.26
N VAL A 118 4.66 1.96 10.06
CA VAL A 118 5.62 2.99 9.67
C VAL A 118 4.94 4.36 9.61
N TYR A 119 3.73 4.43 9.05
CA TYR A 119 2.93 5.66 9.04
C TYR A 119 2.69 6.20 10.47
N PHE A 120 2.30 5.33 11.41
CA PHE A 120 2.15 5.68 12.83
C PHE A 120 3.45 6.18 13.46
N ALA A 121 4.59 5.57 13.10
CA ALA A 121 5.88 5.98 13.61
C ALA A 121 6.32 7.36 13.11
N ILE A 122 5.87 7.76 11.92
CA ILE A 122 6.19 9.06 11.31
C ILE A 122 5.29 10.19 11.84
N HIS A 123 3.99 9.93 12.03
CA HIS A 123 2.99 10.99 12.27
C HIS A 123 2.58 11.19 13.74
N GLU A 124 3.22 10.48 14.68
CA GLU A 124 2.93 10.47 16.12
C GLU A 124 1.45 10.14 16.49
N ILE A 125 1.20 9.75 17.75
CA ILE A 125 -0.13 9.40 18.25
C ILE A 125 -0.72 10.64 18.93
N GLY A 126 -1.52 11.41 18.19
CA GLY A 126 -2.08 12.68 18.68
C GLY A 126 -3.42 12.55 19.42
N TYR A 127 -4.26 11.57 19.06
CA TYR A 127 -5.63 11.47 19.58
C TYR A 127 -6.03 10.02 19.99
N ASN A 128 -7.22 9.90 20.58
CA ASN A 128 -7.74 8.62 21.07
C ASN A 128 -8.03 7.60 19.95
N GLU A 129 -8.29 8.08 18.73
CA GLU A 129 -8.56 7.21 17.57
C GLU A 129 -7.31 6.45 17.13
N GLU A 130 -6.14 7.07 17.24
CA GLU A 130 -4.83 6.48 16.94
C GLU A 130 -4.48 5.38 17.95
N VAL A 131 -4.81 5.56 19.23
CA VAL A 131 -4.65 4.51 20.26
C VAL A 131 -5.53 3.30 19.94
N LYS A 132 -6.76 3.53 19.47
CA LYS A 132 -7.67 2.47 19.03
C LYS A 132 -7.10 1.74 17.80
N LYS A 133 -6.66 2.48 16.79
CA LYS A 133 -6.02 1.92 15.57
C LYS A 133 -4.77 1.11 15.91
N ALA A 134 -3.93 1.58 16.84
CA ALA A 134 -2.76 0.84 17.31
C ALA A 134 -3.15 -0.47 18.01
N SER A 135 -4.20 -0.44 18.84
CA SER A 135 -4.74 -1.64 19.49
C SER A 135 -5.31 -2.65 18.48
N GLU A 136 -5.99 -2.16 17.44
CA GLU A 136 -6.49 -2.99 16.33
C GLU A 136 -5.35 -3.65 15.56
N MET A 137 -4.26 -2.93 15.29
CA MET A 137 -3.07 -3.49 14.63
C MET A 137 -2.40 -4.60 15.44
N LEU A 138 -2.29 -4.44 16.76
CA LEU A 138 -1.75 -5.49 17.63
C LEU A 138 -2.61 -6.75 17.61
N LYS A 139 -3.94 -6.59 17.62
CA LYS A 139 -4.88 -7.71 17.52
C LYS A 139 -4.75 -8.42 16.17
N GLU A 140 -4.72 -7.66 15.08
CA GLU A 140 -4.58 -8.15 13.72
C GLU A 140 -3.29 -8.97 13.55
N TRP A 141 -2.16 -8.46 14.04
CA TRP A 141 -0.89 -9.18 14.03
C TRP A 141 -0.97 -10.51 14.79
N ALA A 142 -1.58 -10.50 15.99
CA ALA A 142 -1.75 -11.71 16.78
C ALA A 142 -2.61 -12.76 16.08
N ASP A 143 -3.66 -12.34 15.34
CA ASP A 143 -4.50 -13.21 14.53
C ASP A 143 -3.75 -13.81 13.33
N MET A 144 -2.92 -13.01 12.64
CA MET A 144 -2.09 -13.49 11.53
C MET A 144 -1.11 -14.58 11.97
N ARG A 145 -0.49 -14.42 13.14
CA ARG A 145 0.45 -15.40 13.68
C ARG A 145 -0.20 -16.69 14.18
N ARG A 146 -1.47 -16.63 14.60
CA ARG A 146 -2.25 -17.82 14.94
C ARG A 146 -2.68 -18.61 13.71
N SER A 147 -2.91 -17.93 12.58
CA SER A 147 -3.44 -18.53 11.35
C SER A 147 -2.37 -19.05 10.39
N LYS A 148 -1.14 -18.52 10.41
CA LYS A 148 -0.01 -19.03 9.61
C LYS A 148 0.93 -19.91 10.47
N PRO A 149 1.23 -21.17 10.12
CA PRO A 149 2.40 -21.84 10.65
C PRO A 149 3.64 -21.06 10.17
N THR A 150 4.48 -20.68 11.11
CA THR A 150 5.70 -19.87 10.92
C THR A 150 6.44 -20.25 9.63
N ARG A 151 6.64 -19.31 8.69
CA ARG A 151 7.55 -19.51 7.55
C ARG A 151 8.95 -19.74 8.11
N GLN A 152 9.44 -20.97 8.09
CA GLN A 152 10.86 -21.24 8.31
C GLN A 152 11.67 -20.58 7.21
N ARG A 153 12.70 -19.84 7.61
CA ARG A 153 13.67 -19.14 6.74
C ARG A 153 14.14 -20.09 5.62
N ARG A 154 13.94 -19.69 4.36
CA ARG A 154 14.79 -20.20 3.27
C ARG A 154 16.13 -19.49 3.42
N ILE A 155 17.11 -20.25 3.92
CA ILE A 155 18.54 -19.92 3.92
C ILE A 155 19.04 -20.01 2.49
#